data_AF-A0A848IBK0-F1
#
_entry.id   AF-A0A848IBK0-F1
#
_cell.length_a   1.000
_cell.length_b   1.000
_cell.length_c   1.000
_cell.angle_alpha   90.00
_cell.angle_beta   90.00
_cell.angle_gamma   90.00
#
_symmetry.space_group_name_H-M   'P 1'
#
loop_
_entity.id
_entity.type
_entity.pdbx_description
1 polymer ?
#
loop_
_entity_poly.entity_id
_entity_poly.type
_entity_poly.pdbx_seq_one_letter_code
_entity_poly.pdbx_strand_id
1 'polypeptide(L)'
;MKILIVIGLLSLLPAFTGIWAARLWYESSKIEVIPAYARYGNIEPVGDISQTALNWLDGALRAGSEAAELNKRAARWTAIAVALGAITTVIGAALPLLMYQ
;
A
#
# COMPACT_ATOMS: atom_id res chain seq x y z
N MET A 1 -7.38 30.46 18.66
CA MET A 1 -8.09 29.18 18.94
C MET A 1 -8.72 28.55 17.69
N LYS A 2 -9.52 29.27 16.89
CA LYS A 2 -10.19 28.70 15.69
C LYS A 2 -9.22 28.14 14.62
N ILE A 3 -8.09 28.82 14.36
CA ILE A 3 -7.07 28.39 13.39
C ILE A 3 -6.44 27.04 13.73
N LEU A 4 -6.10 26.82 15.01
CA LEU A 4 -5.49 25.56 15.46
C LEU A 4 -6.46 24.38 15.28
N ILE A 5 -7.77 24.62 15.47
CA ILE A 5 -8.80 23.61 15.21
C ILE A 5 -8.86 23.27 13.72
N VAL A 6 -8.81 24.27 12.83
CA VAL A 6 -8.81 24.05 11.37
C VAL A 6 -7.59 23.25 10.92
N ILE A 7 -6.39 23.63 11.38
CA ILE A 7 -5.14 22.90 11.07
C ILE A 7 -5.20 21.46 11.62
N GLY A 8 -5.72 21.29 12.85
CA GLY A 8 -5.90 19.98 13.46
C GLY A 8 -6.83 19.08 12.63
N LEU A 9 -7.95 19.62 12.14
CA LEU A 9 -8.87 18.88 11.28
C LEU A 9 -8.24 18.53 9.92
N LEU A 10 -7.50 19.45 9.30
CA LEU A 10 -6.78 19.19 8.04
C LEU A 10 -5.74 18.07 8.18
N SER A 11 -5.10 17.98 9.35
CA SER A 11 -4.06 16.98 9.66
C SER A 11 -4.61 15.55 9.71
N LEU A 12 -5.92 15.38 9.92
CA LEU A 12 -6.55 14.05 9.96
C LEU A 12 -6.59 13.39 8.58
N LEU A 13 -6.76 14.17 7.52
CA LEU A 13 -6.87 13.65 6.15
C LEU A 13 -5.61 12.91 5.66
N PRO A 14 -4.38 13.46 5.76
CA PRO A 14 -3.16 12.72 5.41
C PRO A 14 -2.93 11.52 6.34
N ALA A 15 -3.32 11.60 7.62
CA ALA A 15 -3.19 10.48 8.55
C ALA A 15 -4.08 9.29 8.15
N PHE A 16 -5.37 9.53 7.87
CA PHE A 16 -6.30 8.47 7.45
C PHE A 16 -5.86 7.83 6.12
N THR A 17 -5.48 8.63 5.14
CA THR A 17 -5.01 8.13 3.84
C THR A 17 -3.70 7.37 3.96
N GLY A 18 -2.79 7.80 4.84
CA GLY A 18 -1.55 7.07 5.17
C GLY A 18 -1.80 5.73 5.84
N ILE A 19 -2.72 5.66 6.82
CA ILE A 19 -3.12 4.39 7.46
C ILE A 19 -3.73 3.44 6.44
N TRP A 20 -4.57 3.95 5.54
CA TRP A 20 -5.15 3.13 4.47
C TRP A 20 -4.09 2.58 3.51
N ALA A 21 -3.10 3.39 3.13
CA ALA A 21 -1.95 2.94 2.35
C ALA A 21 -1.17 1.84 3.10
N ALA A 22 -0.88 2.03 4.39
CA ALA A 22 -0.17 1.07 5.23
C ALA A 22 -0.90 -0.27 5.31
N ARG A 23 -2.24 -0.26 5.43
CA ARG A 23 -3.05 -1.49 5.37
C ARG A 23 -2.84 -2.23 4.05
N LEU A 24 -2.87 -1.54 2.92
CA LEU A 24 -2.68 -2.17 1.61
C LEU A 24 -1.27 -2.76 1.44
N TRP A 25 -0.24 -2.08 1.94
CA TRP A 25 1.13 -2.62 2.00
C TRP A 25 1.18 -3.88 2.86
N TYR A 26 0.52 -3.87 4.02
CA TYR A 26 0.45 -5.04 4.90
C TYR A 26 -0.25 -6.21 4.24
N GLU A 27 -1.40 -6.01 3.59
CA GLU A 27 -2.08 -7.09 2.86
C GLU A 27 -1.22 -7.63 1.70
N SER A 28 -0.50 -6.76 0.97
CA SER A 28 0.43 -7.23 -0.07
C SER A 28 1.56 -8.07 0.49
N SER A 29 2.04 -7.78 1.71
CA SER A 29 3.15 -8.50 2.34
C SER A 29 2.80 -9.92 2.79
N LYS A 30 1.50 -10.24 2.90
CA LYS A 30 1.02 -11.58 3.28
C LYS A 30 0.82 -12.50 2.09
N ILE A 31 1.00 -12.03 0.86
CA ILE A 31 0.80 -12.85 -0.33
C ILE A 31 1.97 -13.83 -0.44
N GLU A 32 1.67 -15.09 -0.21
CA GLU A 32 2.64 -16.18 -0.29
C GLU A 32 2.72 -16.74 -1.72
N VAL A 33 3.93 -17.17 -2.09
CA VAL A 33 4.14 -17.90 -3.33
C VAL A 33 3.73 -19.36 -3.10
N ILE A 34 2.57 -19.73 -3.64
CA ILE A 34 2.07 -21.10 -3.60
C ILE A 34 2.23 -21.72 -4.99
N PRO A 35 2.97 -22.83 -5.14
CA PRO A 35 3.13 -23.48 -6.43
C PRO A 35 1.79 -24.04 -6.95
N ALA A 36 1.66 -24.15 -8.27
CA ALA A 36 0.40 -24.51 -8.92
C ALA A 36 -0.20 -25.83 -8.39
N TYR A 37 0.62 -26.86 -8.16
CA TYR A 37 0.15 -28.16 -7.68
C TYR A 37 -0.48 -28.06 -6.27
N ALA A 38 0.19 -27.38 -5.33
CA ALA A 38 -0.25 -27.26 -3.94
C ALA A 38 -1.55 -26.46 -3.82
N ARG A 39 -1.77 -25.49 -4.71
CA ARG A 39 -3.00 -24.69 -4.77
C ARG A 39 -4.25 -25.55 -5.00
N TYR A 40 -4.12 -26.65 -5.74
CA TYR A 40 -5.22 -27.58 -6.04
C TYR A 40 -5.22 -28.81 -5.11
N GLY A 41 -4.43 -28.79 -4.03
CA GLY A 41 -4.33 -29.91 -3.09
C GLY A 41 -3.55 -31.11 -3.63
N ASN A 42 -2.80 -30.94 -4.73
CA ASN A 42 -1.96 -31.99 -5.28
C ASN A 42 -0.61 -32.03 -4.58
N ILE A 43 0.03 -33.20 -4.63
CA ILE A 43 1.42 -33.37 -4.21
C ILE A 43 2.38 -32.90 -5.30
N GLU A 44 3.62 -32.63 -4.91
CA GLU A 44 4.68 -32.26 -5.84
C GLU A 44 4.96 -33.40 -6.84
N PRO A 45 5.03 -33.11 -8.16
CA PRO A 45 5.38 -34.12 -9.15
C PRO A 45 6.78 -34.69 -8.89
N VAL A 46 6.88 -36.00 -8.66
CA VAL A 46 8.17 -36.68 -8.44
C VAL A 46 8.78 -37.06 -9.78
N GLY A 47 10.03 -36.67 -10.02
CA GLY A 47 10.82 -37.09 -11.19
C GLY A 47 10.75 -36.17 -12.41
N ASP A 48 9.88 -35.15 -12.40
CA ASP A 48 9.81 -34.14 -13.46
C ASP A 48 10.20 -32.74 -12.93
N ILE A 49 11.52 -32.50 -12.90
CA ILE A 49 12.12 -31.24 -12.41
C ILE A 49 11.61 -30.05 -13.23
N SER A 50 11.41 -30.23 -14.54
CA SER A 50 10.94 -29.17 -15.44
C SER A 50 9.51 -28.76 -15.07
N GLN A 51 8.61 -29.72 -14.87
CA GLN A 51 7.23 -29.44 -14.47
C GLN A 51 7.17 -28.81 -13.08
N THR A 52 7.98 -29.28 -12.13
CA THR A 52 8.06 -28.67 -10.79
C THR A 52 8.52 -27.20 -10.88
N ALA A 53 9.56 -26.91 -11.66
CA ALA A 53 10.01 -25.53 -11.86
C ALA A 53 8.93 -24.63 -12.49
N LEU A 54 8.21 -25.14 -13.50
CA LEU A 54 7.09 -24.43 -14.12
C LEU A 54 5.94 -24.16 -13.14
N ASN A 55 5.63 -25.11 -12.25
CA ASN A 55 4.60 -24.93 -11.23
C ASN A 55 4.96 -23.84 -10.21
N TRP A 56 6.23 -23.76 -9.81
CA TRP A 56 6.72 -22.68 -8.95
C TRP A 56 6.72 -21.33 -9.66
N LEU A 57 7.11 -21.30 -10.95
CA LEU A 57 7.07 -20.08 -11.75
C LEU A 57 5.65 -19.54 -11.91
N ASP A 58 4.67 -20.39 -12.22
CA ASP A 58 3.25 -19.98 -12.28
C ASP A 58 2.77 -19.43 -10.93
N GLY A 59 3.12 -20.10 -9.83
CA GLY A 59 2.84 -19.64 -8.47
C GLY A 59 3.41 -18.25 -8.18
N ALA A 60 4.68 -18.03 -8.54
CA ALA A 60 5.37 -16.76 -8.34
C ALA A 60 4.78 -15.64 -9.20
N LEU A 61 4.44 -15.92 -10.46
CA LEU A 61 3.81 -14.94 -11.35
C LEU A 61 2.44 -14.51 -10.83
N ARG A 62 1.63 -15.45 -10.32
CA ARG A 62 0.32 -15.15 -9.74
C ARG A 62 0.43 -14.32 -8.47
N ALA A 63 1.25 -14.77 -7.52
CA ALA A 63 1.50 -14.05 -6.27
C ALA A 63 2.04 -12.64 -6.55
N GLY A 64 3.00 -12.53 -7.48
CA GLY A 64 3.55 -11.25 -7.91
C GLY A 64 2.52 -10.32 -8.54
N SER A 65 1.62 -10.85 -9.39
CA SER A 65 0.54 -10.06 -9.99
C SER A 65 -0.45 -9.54 -8.94
N GLU A 66 -0.82 -10.37 -7.95
CA GLU A 66 -1.75 -9.97 -6.89
C GLU A 66 -1.12 -8.92 -5.97
N ALA A 67 0.14 -9.13 -5.57
CA ALA A 67 0.92 -8.17 -4.79
C ALA A 67 1.10 -6.84 -5.55
N ALA A 68 1.38 -6.89 -6.85
CA ALA A 68 1.54 -5.70 -7.68
C ALA A 68 0.27 -4.83 -7.71
N GLU A 69 -0.92 -5.43 -7.78
CA GLU A 69 -2.18 -4.67 -7.77
C GLU A 69 -2.44 -3.99 -6.42
N LEU A 70 -2.17 -4.68 -5.30
CA LEU A 70 -2.24 -4.07 -3.97
C LEU A 70 -1.21 -2.95 -3.81
N ASN A 71 0.04 -3.17 -4.22
CA ASN A 71 1.11 -2.19 -4.16
C ASN A 71 0.80 -0.95 -5.00
N LYS A 72 0.22 -1.11 -6.19
CA LYS A 72 -0.24 0.00 -7.03
C LYS A 72 -1.28 0.86 -6.31
N ARG A 73 -2.23 0.23 -5.63
CA ARG A 73 -3.24 0.94 -4.82
C ARG A 73 -2.60 1.61 -3.61
N ALA A 74 -1.71 0.92 -2.90
CA ALA A 74 -0.99 1.45 -1.75
C ALA A 74 -0.15 2.69 -2.12
N ALA A 75 0.56 2.64 -3.26
CA ALA A 75 1.33 3.76 -3.79
C ALA A 75 0.45 4.98 -4.11
N ARG A 76 -0.73 4.79 -4.70
CA ARG A 76 -1.69 5.89 -4.95
C ARG A 76 -2.13 6.56 -3.66
N TRP A 77 -2.49 5.79 -2.64
CA TRP A 77 -2.88 6.34 -1.35
C TRP A 77 -1.72 7.01 -0.62
N THR A 78 -0.51 6.47 -0.76
CA THR A 78 0.73 7.09 -0.25
C THR A 78 0.94 8.47 -0.89
N ALA A 79 0.80 8.57 -2.22
CA ALA A 79 0.94 9.84 -2.94
C ALA A 79 -0.11 10.87 -2.48
N ILE A 80 -1.36 10.45 -2.31
CA ILE A 80 -2.44 11.30 -1.77
C ILE A 80 -2.09 11.77 -0.36
N ALA A 81 -1.66 10.88 0.52
CA ALA A 81 -1.29 11.21 1.90
C ALA A 81 -0.15 12.23 1.95
N VAL A 82 0.89 12.04 1.13
CA VAL A 82 2.02 12.98 1.03
C VAL A 82 1.58 14.34 0.51
N ALA A 83 0.75 14.39 -0.53
CA ALA A 83 0.24 15.65 -1.09
C ALA A 83 -0.61 16.42 -0.05
N LEU A 84 -1.53 15.74 0.62
CA LEU A 84 -2.35 16.33 1.68
C LEU A 84 -1.51 16.79 2.88
N GLY A 85 -0.49 16.01 3.24
CA GLY A 85 0.46 16.37 4.29
C GLY A 85 1.21 17.64 3.95
N ALA A 86 1.76 17.73 2.74
CA ALA A 86 2.47 18.92 2.25
C ALA A 86 1.57 20.17 2.25
N ILE A 87 0.33 20.06 1.74
CA ILE A 87 -0.65 21.15 1.75
C ILE A 87 -0.94 21.60 3.19
N THR A 88 -1.16 20.65 4.09
CA THR A 88 -1.44 20.94 5.51
C THR A 88 -0.25 21.63 6.18
N THR A 89 0.98 21.20 5.89
CA THR A 89 2.20 21.85 6.39
C THR A 89 2.32 23.29 5.90
N VAL A 90 2.11 23.54 4.59
CA VAL A 90 2.18 24.89 4.03
C VAL A 90 1.11 25.80 4.62
N ILE A 91 -0.15 25.34 4.69
CA ILE A 91 -1.23 26.12 5.31
C ILE A 91 -0.92 26.38 6.78
N GLY A 92 -0.47 25.37 7.52
CA GLY A 92 -0.11 25.51 8.93
C GLY A 92 0.99 26.54 9.19
N ALA A 93 1.96 26.66 8.28
CA ALA A 93 3.04 27.64 8.37
C ALA A 93 2.63 29.05 7.89
N ALA A 94 1.86 29.15 6.79
CA ALA A 94 1.54 30.42 6.15
C ALA A 94 0.35 31.15 6.79
N LEU A 95 -0.69 30.42 7.24
CA LEU A 95 -1.92 31.02 7.74
C LEU A 95 -1.71 31.92 8.98
N PRO A 96 -0.87 31.55 9.96
CA PRO A 96 -0.55 32.45 11.08
C PRO A 96 0.11 33.74 10.59
N LEU A 97 1.09 33.67 9.69
CA LEU A 97 1.83 34.84 9.20
C LEU A 97 0.92 35.86 8.50
N LEU A 98 -0.08 35.39 7.75
CA LEU A 98 -1.03 36.25 7.04
C LEU A 98 -2.08 36.90 7.97
N MET A 99 -2.31 36.36 9.16
CA MET A 99 -3.33 36.87 10.10
C MET A 99 -2.76 37.78 11.19
N TYR A 100 -1.43 37.86 11.30
CA TYR A 100 -0.71 38.76 12.22
C TYR A 100 -0.13 40.01 11.52
N GLN A 101 -0.42 40.20 10.22
CA GLN A 101 -0.25 41.49 9.51
C GLN A 101 -1.58 42.24 9.47
#